data_AF-A0A5T2ABK8-F1
#
_entry.id   AF-A0A5T2ABK8-F1
#
_cell.length_a   1.000
_cell.length_b   1.000
_cell.length_c   1.000
_cell.angle_alpha   90.00
_cell.angle_beta   90.00
_cell.angle_gamma   90.00
#
_symmetry.space_group_name_H-M   'P 1'
#
loop_
_entity.id
_entity.type
_entity.pdbx_description
1 polymer ?
#
loop_
_entity_poly.entity_id
_entity_poly.type
_entity_poly.pdbx_seq_one_letter_code
_entity_poly.pdbx_strand_id
1 'polypeptide(L)'
;MINRIFMKENLGFKKAELEISKGLTVFTGLSGAGKSVLFKGILSAFSLSESEAKIVEIELDDKLDLESFGIESEEENVFKLLKEKNTKYFINNQSIAKKSLQ
;
A
#
# COMPACT_ATOMS: atom_id res chain seq x y z
N MET A 1 -8.69 -4.31 -8.57
CA MET A 1 -8.46 -2.86 -8.69
C MET A 1 -8.22 -2.28 -7.30
N ILE A 2 -7.28 -1.33 -7.15
CA ILE A 2 -7.14 -0.57 -5.90
C ILE A 2 -8.41 0.26 -5.66
N ASN A 3 -9.08 0.04 -4.53
CA ASN A 3 -10.31 0.74 -4.15
C ASN A 3 -10.09 1.68 -2.93
N ARG A 4 -9.08 1.42 -2.10
CA ARG A 4 -8.74 2.26 -0.94
C ARG A 4 -7.24 2.35 -0.71
N ILE A 5 -6.79 3.53 -0.32
CA ILE A 5 -5.42 3.78 0.14
C ILE A 5 -5.49 4.48 1.49
N PHE A 6 -4.79 3.92 2.47
CA PHE A 6 -4.62 4.50 3.78
C PHE A 6 -3.14 4.61 4.14
N MET A 7 -2.74 5.77 4.65
CA MET A 7 -1.34 6.04 4.97
C MET A 7 -1.23 6.96 6.18
N LYS A 8 -0.25 6.68 7.05
CA LYS A 8 0.02 7.47 8.26
C LYS A 8 1.50 7.77 8.44
N GLU A 9 1.75 8.95 9.01
CA GLU A 9 3.07 9.45 9.39
C GLU A 9 4.09 9.35 8.24
N ASN A 10 3.82 10.03 7.11
CA ASN A 10 4.71 10.07 5.96
C ASN A 10 5.32 11.48 5.79
N LEU A 11 6.35 11.59 4.95
CA LEU A 11 6.98 12.86 4.64
C LEU A 11 5.97 13.82 3.98
N GLY A 12 5.74 14.97 4.62
CA GLY A 12 4.85 16.01 4.09
C GLY A 12 3.35 15.83 4.40
N PHE A 13 2.92 14.71 4.99
CA PHE A 13 1.55 14.58 5.51
C PHE A 13 1.41 13.55 6.63
N LYS A 14 0.58 13.87 7.63
CA LYS A 14 0.31 12.98 8.77
C LYS A 14 -0.61 11.82 8.42
N LYS A 15 -1.56 12.04 7.52
CA LYS A 15 -2.56 11.04 7.12
C LYS A 15 -3.01 11.29 5.67
N ALA A 16 -3.13 10.22 4.90
CA ALA A 16 -3.87 10.20 3.65
C ALA A 16 -4.87 9.03 3.71
N GLU A 17 -6.12 9.30 3.34
CA GLU A 17 -7.19 8.31 3.23
C GLU A 17 -7.96 8.62 1.97
N LEU A 18 -7.93 7.69 1.02
CA LEU A 18 -8.43 7.86 -0.34
C LEU A 18 -9.31 6.67 -0.69
N GLU A 19 -10.47 6.94 -1.25
CA GLU A 19 -11.31 5.95 -1.92
C GLU A 19 -11.19 6.16 -3.44
N ILE A 20 -10.90 5.10 -4.17
CA ILE A 20 -10.66 5.12 -5.61
C ILE A 20 -11.79 4.35 -6.30
N SER A 21 -12.47 5.06 -7.20
CA SER A 21 -13.50 4.48 -8.06
C SER A 21 -12.93 4.03 -9.41
N LYS A 22 -13.63 3.08 -10.04
CA LYS A 22 -13.30 2.59 -11.40
C LYS A 22 -13.16 3.75 -12.39
N GLY A 23 -12.19 3.64 -13.28
CA GLY A 23 -11.89 4.64 -14.30
C GLY A 23 -10.56 5.36 -14.06
N LEU A 24 -10.45 6.58 -14.60
CA LEU A 24 -9.25 7.40 -14.50
C LEU A 24 -9.29 8.26 -13.23
N THR A 25 -8.37 8.00 -12.31
CA THR A 25 -8.13 8.87 -11.16
C THR A 25 -6.92 9.76 -11.43
N VAL A 26 -7.09 11.08 -11.31
CA VAL A 26 -6.03 12.07 -11.56
C VAL A 26 -5.57 12.71 -10.25
N PHE A 27 -4.30 12.51 -9.90
CA PHE A 27 -3.64 13.18 -8.77
C PHE A 27 -2.92 14.44 -9.26
N THR A 28 -3.47 15.61 -8.97
CA THR A 28 -2.89 16.91 -9.37
C THR A 28 -2.58 17.80 -8.17
N GLY A 29 -1.75 18.82 -8.39
CA GLY A 29 -1.32 19.78 -7.37
C GLY A 29 0.00 20.45 -7.74
N LEU A 30 0.38 21.49 -7.00
CA LEU A 30 1.65 22.21 -7.19
C LEU A 30 2.88 21.29 -7.06
N SER A 31 4.03 21.74 -7.56
CA SER A 31 5.31 21.09 -7.25
C SER A 31 5.53 21.09 -5.74
N GLY A 32 6.02 19.97 -5.19
CA GLY A 32 6.19 19.80 -3.75
C GLY A 32 4.92 19.46 -2.95
N ALA A 33 3.73 19.40 -3.58
CA ALA A 33 2.47 19.06 -2.88
C ALA A 33 2.36 17.60 -2.37
N GLY A 34 3.45 16.82 -2.39
CA GLY A 34 3.46 15.44 -1.86
C GLY A 34 3.04 14.35 -2.85
N LYS A 35 2.72 14.65 -4.11
CA LYS A 35 2.31 13.65 -5.13
C LYS A 35 3.29 12.47 -5.23
N SER A 36 4.57 12.74 -5.43
CA SER A 36 5.60 11.69 -5.54
C SER A 36 5.77 10.90 -4.23
N VAL A 37 5.56 11.55 -3.07
CA VAL A 37 5.62 10.89 -1.76
C VAL A 37 4.44 9.94 -1.58
N LEU A 38 3.24 10.35 -2.00
CA LEU A 38 2.05 9.50 -2.04
C LEU A 38 2.31 8.26 -2.90
N PHE A 39 2.79 8.43 -4.14
CA PHE A 39 3.06 7.30 -5.05
C PHE A 39 4.15 6.35 -4.53
N LYS A 40 5.24 6.88 -3.95
CA LYS A 40 6.24 6.03 -3.27
C LYS A 40 5.64 5.26 -2.09
N GLY A 41 4.73 5.87 -1.34
CA GLY A 41 4.01 5.18 -0.30
C GLY A 41 3.15 4.04 -0.86
N ILE A 42 2.35 4.29 -1.90
CA ILE A 42 1.52 3.28 -2.58
C ILE A 42 2.38 2.09 -3.04
N LEU A 43 3.44 2.35 -3.80
CA LEU A 43 4.34 1.31 -4.30
C LEU A 43 5.06 0.55 -3.17
N SER A 44 5.31 1.21 -2.04
CA SER A 44 5.97 0.56 -0.90
C SER A 44 5.14 -0.53 -0.24
N ALA A 45 3.79 -0.50 -0.30
CA ALA A 45 2.97 -1.59 0.23
C ALA A 45 3.25 -2.93 -0.48
N PHE A 46 3.70 -2.86 -1.74
CA PHE A 46 4.08 -4.01 -2.56
C PHE A 46 5.59 -4.27 -2.58
N SER A 47 6.38 -3.62 -1.71
CA SER A 47 7.85 -3.71 -1.70
C SER A 47 8.54 -3.25 -3.01
N LEU A 48 7.86 -2.42 -3.82
CA LEU A 48 8.40 -1.89 -5.09
C LEU A 48 9.17 -0.57 -4.92
N SER A 49 9.02 0.09 -3.77
CA SER A 49 9.81 1.26 -3.40
C SER A 49 9.96 1.40 -1.89
N GLU A 50 10.86 2.28 -1.46
CA GLU A 50 10.95 2.68 -0.07
C GLU A 50 9.99 3.83 0.25
N SER A 51 9.51 3.86 1.48
CA SER A 51 8.65 4.91 2.02
C SER A 51 9.09 5.31 3.43
N GLU A 52 8.88 6.58 3.76
CA GLU A 52 9.05 7.10 5.12
C GLU A 52 7.80 6.88 5.97
N ALA A 53 6.67 6.52 5.36
CA ALA A 53 5.42 6.25 6.05
C ALA A 53 5.58 5.18 7.14
N LYS A 54 4.99 5.43 8.31
CA LYS A 54 4.90 4.43 9.38
C LYS A 54 3.95 3.29 9.00
N ILE A 55 2.85 3.63 8.32
CA ILE A 55 1.83 2.67 7.88
C ILE A 55 1.43 3.02 6.45
N VAL A 56 1.36 2.01 5.60
CA VAL A 56 0.65 2.05 4.31
C VAL A 56 -0.25 0.83 4.25
N GLU A 57 -1.51 1.03 3.88
CA GLU A 57 -2.50 -0.03 3.69
C GLU A 57 -3.23 0.24 2.38
N ILE A 58 -3.39 -0.79 1.56
CA ILE A 58 -4.02 -0.74 0.25
C ILE A 58 -5.00 -1.89 0.17
N GLU A 59 -6.25 -1.57 -0.14
CA GLU A 59 -7.30 -2.55 -0.40
C GLU A 59 -7.49 -2.66 -1.92
N LEU A 60 -7.66 -3.89 -2.40
CA LEU A 60 -7.91 -4.17 -3.81
C LEU A 60 -8.83 -5.37 -4.02
N ASP A 61 -9.72 -5.25 -5.01
CA ASP A 61 -10.72 -6.27 -5.37
C ASP A 61 -10.26 -7.22 -6.50
N ASP A 62 -8.95 -7.27 -6.81
CA ASP A 62 -8.41 -8.25 -7.77
C ASP A 62 -8.34 -9.65 -7.17
N LYS A 63 -8.66 -10.66 -7.98
CA LYS A 63 -8.40 -12.06 -7.64
C LYS A 63 -6.90 -12.36 -7.80
N LEU A 64 -6.25 -12.70 -6.70
CA LEU A 64 -4.82 -13.02 -6.65
C LEU A 64 -4.63 -14.49 -6.24
N ASP A 65 -3.62 -15.14 -6.81
CA ASP A 65 -3.20 -16.49 -6.39
C ASP A 65 -2.26 -16.40 -5.18
N LEU A 66 -2.86 -16.16 -4.00
CA LEU A 66 -2.13 -16.01 -2.73
C LEU A 66 -1.84 -17.35 -2.05
N GLU A 67 -2.54 -18.42 -2.43
CA GLU A 67 -2.36 -19.76 -1.87
C GLU A 67 -0.95 -20.29 -2.13
N SER A 68 -0.38 -19.99 -3.29
CA SER A 68 1.01 -20.30 -3.63
C SER A 68 2.05 -19.67 -2.69
N PHE A 69 1.66 -18.61 -1.97
CA PHE A 69 2.46 -17.93 -0.95
C PHE A 69 2.07 -18.33 0.49
N GLY A 70 1.15 -19.29 0.64
CA GLY A 70 0.62 -19.73 1.93
C GLY A 70 -0.30 -18.71 2.60
N ILE A 71 -0.91 -17.81 1.82
CA ILE A 71 -1.84 -16.80 2.30
C ILE A 71 -3.26 -17.17 1.84
N GLU A 72 -4.20 -17.07 2.76
CA GLU A 72 -5.61 -17.29 2.47
C GLU A 72 -6.16 -16.14 1.61
N SER A 73 -6.83 -16.51 0.52
CA SER A 73 -7.47 -15.53 -0.36
C SER A 73 -8.76 -15.03 0.27
N GLU A 74 -8.97 -13.72 0.25
CA GLU A 74 -10.20 -13.05 0.70
C GLU A 74 -10.95 -12.43 -0.49
N GLU A 75 -12.20 -12.00 -0.28
CA GLU A 75 -12.97 -11.29 -1.32
C GLU A 75 -12.31 -9.96 -1.71
N GLU A 76 -11.74 -9.27 -0.72
CA GLU A 76 -10.90 -8.10 -0.88
C GLU A 76 -9.53 -8.37 -0.30
N ASN A 77 -8.47 -8.04 -1.04
CA ASN A 77 -7.11 -8.26 -0.60
C ASN A 77 -6.53 -6.98 0.02
N VAL A 78 -5.89 -7.12 1.18
CA VAL A 78 -5.31 -5.99 1.93
C VAL A 78 -3.80 -6.12 2.00
N PHE A 79 -3.09 -5.24 1.29
CA PHE A 79 -1.63 -5.13 1.33
C PHE A 79 -1.23 -4.08 2.34
N LYS A 80 -0.34 -4.45 3.26
CA LYS A 80 0.06 -3.57 4.35
C LYS A 80 1.56 -3.56 4.56
N LEU A 81 2.10 -2.35 4.69
CA LEU A 81 3.44 -2.07 5.19
C LEU A 81 3.34 -1.43 6.57
N LEU A 82 4.13 -1.94 7.51
CA LEU A 82 4.31 -1.36 8.84
C LEU A 82 5.79 -1.12 9.10
N LYS A 83 6.17 0.13 9.37
CA LYS A 83 7.53 0.55 9.68
C LYS A 83 7.65 0.83 11.18
N GLU A 84 8.31 -0.07 11.90
CA GLU A 84 8.68 0.11 13.31
C GLU A 84 10.20 0.21 13.43
N LYS A 85 10.85 -0.76 14.10
CA LYS A 85 12.31 -0.92 14.05
C LYS A 85 12.78 -1.37 12.66
N ASN A 86 12.02 -2.28 12.05
CA ASN A 86 12.20 -2.79 10.69
C ASN A 86 10.87 -2.66 9.92
N THR A 87 10.95 -2.68 8.60
CA THR A 87 9.76 -2.76 7.73
C THR A 87 9.21 -4.19 7.72
N LYS A 88 7.93 -4.34 8.04
CA LYS A 88 7.17 -5.60 7.98
C LYS A 88 6.08 -5.48 6.91
N TYR A 89 5.81 -6.58 6.22
CA TYR A 89 4.79 -6.66 5.17
C TYR A 89 3.72 -7.68 5.55
N PHE A 90 2.48 -7.39 5.18
CA PHE A 90 1.35 -8.27 5.38
C PHE A 90 0.45 -8.28 4.15
N ILE A 91 -0.17 -9.42 3.90
CA ILE A 91 -1.30 -9.56 2.99
C ILE A 91 -2.41 -10.23 3.79
N ASN A 92 -3.62 -9.67 3.80
CA ASN A 92 -4.78 -10.21 4.52
C ASN A 92 -4.46 -10.47 6.01
N ASN A 93 -3.77 -9.50 6.64
CA ASN A 93 -3.24 -9.56 8.01
C ASN A 93 -2.24 -10.71 8.30
N GLN A 94 -1.82 -11.47 7.28
CA GLN A 94 -0.82 -12.52 7.39
C GLN A 94 0.56 -11.97 7.00
N SER A 95 1.57 -12.22 7.84
CA SER A 95 2.93 -11.70 7.61
C SER A 95 3.57 -12.36 6.39
N ILE A 96 4.15 -11.57 5.50
CA ILE A 96 4.89 -12.06 4.33
C ILE A 96 6.34 -11.56 4.35
N ALA A 97 7.27 -12.42 3.92
CA ALA A 97 8.66 -12.02 3.75
C ALA A 97 8.80 -11.06 2.56
N LYS A 98 9.61 -10.01 2.70
CA LYS A 98 9.90 -9.06 1.60
C LYS A 98 10.34 -9.76 0.31
N LYS A 99 11.14 -10.83 0.43
CA LYS A 99 11.64 -11.61 -0.71
C LYS A 99 10.53 -12.33 -1.49
N SER A 100 9.38 -12.59 -0.87
CA SER A 100 8.23 -13.21 -1.54
C SER A 100 7.43 -12.19 -2.37
N LEU A 101 7.71 -10.89 -2.23
CA LEU A 101 7.08 -9.81 -2.97
C LEU A 101 7.94 -9.30 -4.15
N GLN A 102 9.13 -9.89 -4.40
CA GLN A 102 10.11 -9.44 -5.39
C GLN A 102 10.49 -10.52 -6.38
#